data_AF-A0A7S0CJV7-F1
#
_entry.id   AF-A0A7S0CJV7-F1
#
_cell.length_a   1.000
_cell.length_b   1.000
_cell.length_c   1.000
_cell.angle_alpha   90.00
_cell.angle_beta   90.00
_cell.angle_gamma   90.00
#
_symmetry.space_group_name_H-M   'P 1'
#
loop_
_entity.id
_entity.type
_entity.pdbx_description
1 polymer ?
#
loop_
_entity_poly.entity_id
_entity_poly.type
_entity_poly.pdbx_seq_one_letter_code
_entity_poly.pdbx_strand_id
1 'polypeptide(L)'
;GTGEDGLSLSKPRAMPFYAGRGDGVDTVADCSKTCREQNYLISGRSDHGKCFCAEELGYEDSVSGNSILYNQYGINTACDCTNIDTADVGHGLVCVSVITVQVEFVGCFNDDVPRSLPIEVGSGISYFGCALACYARHYEFFGRQYDKECWCGTGATHANYGEANEGDCNCDGNDI
;
A
#
# COMPACT_ATOMS: atom_id res chain seq x y z
N GLY A 1 -22.53 -39.33 20.92
CA GLY A 1 -23.38 -39.22 19.73
C GLY A 1 -22.80 -38.15 18.85
N THR A 2 -22.46 -38.52 17.62
CA THR A 2 -21.94 -37.70 16.53
C THR A 2 -23.05 -36.93 15.81
N GLY A 3 -22.68 -35.82 15.16
CA GLY A 3 -23.50 -34.97 14.27
C GLY A 3 -22.94 -33.56 14.35
N GLU A 4 -21.86 -33.20 13.64
CA GLU A 4 -21.82 -32.85 12.22
C GLU A 4 -22.92 -31.85 11.82
N ASP A 5 -22.65 -30.57 12.10
CA ASP A 5 -23.20 -29.46 11.33
C ASP A 5 -22.04 -28.69 10.67
N GLY A 6 -21.91 -28.92 9.36
CA GLY A 6 -21.71 -27.86 8.39
C GLY A 6 -20.47 -27.00 8.53
N LEU A 7 -19.43 -27.41 7.81
CA LEU A 7 -18.33 -26.59 7.33
C LEU A 7 -18.83 -25.26 6.71
N SER A 8 -19.00 -24.20 7.49
CA SER A 8 -19.05 -22.85 6.93
C SER A 8 -17.61 -22.51 6.57
N LEU A 9 -17.24 -22.67 5.29
CA LEU A 9 -16.15 -21.90 4.69
C LEU A 9 -16.31 -20.46 5.18
N SER A 10 -15.47 -20.02 6.12
CA SER A 10 -15.55 -18.69 6.68
C SER A 10 -15.38 -17.74 5.51
N LYS A 11 -16.42 -16.95 5.20
CA LYS A 11 -16.36 -15.95 4.13
C LYS A 11 -15.03 -15.19 4.27
N PRO A 12 -14.20 -15.12 3.21
CA PRO A 12 -12.87 -14.55 3.33
C PRO A 12 -12.97 -13.08 3.75
N ARG A 13 -12.05 -12.61 4.60
CA ARG A 13 -12.04 -11.20 4.98
C ARG A 13 -11.71 -10.34 3.75
N ALA A 14 -12.43 -9.23 3.59
CA ALA A 14 -12.14 -8.26 2.53
C ALA A 14 -10.76 -7.62 2.69
N MET A 15 -10.28 -7.54 3.95
CA MET A 15 -8.96 -7.05 4.32
C MET A 15 -8.19 -8.21 4.98
N PRO A 16 -7.30 -8.90 4.24
CA PRO A 16 -6.70 -10.15 4.71
C PRO A 16 -5.53 -9.95 5.69
N PHE A 17 -4.85 -8.80 5.65
CA PHE A 17 -3.66 -8.58 6.48
C PHE A 17 -4.01 -7.90 7.79
N TYR A 18 -3.70 -8.53 8.92
CA TYR A 18 -3.89 -7.93 10.24
C TYR A 18 -2.65 -7.15 10.65
N ALA A 19 -2.81 -5.85 10.88
CA ALA A 19 -1.71 -4.95 11.24
C ALA A 19 -1.61 -4.67 12.75
N GLY A 20 -2.55 -5.19 13.55
CA GLY A 20 -2.51 -5.09 15.00
C GLY A 20 -3.78 -4.52 15.64
N ARG A 21 -3.80 -4.55 16.97
CA ARG A 21 -4.53 -3.56 17.79
C ARG A 21 -3.46 -2.53 18.08
N GLY A 22 -3.49 -1.39 17.43
CA GLY A 22 -2.60 -0.31 17.82
C GLY A 22 -2.88 0.06 19.28
N ASP A 23 -1.87 0.64 19.91
CA ASP A 23 -1.69 0.56 21.36
C ASP A 23 -2.52 1.62 22.12
N GLY A 24 -3.64 2.07 21.55
CA GLY A 24 -4.50 3.14 22.05
C GLY A 24 -5.81 3.20 21.26
N VAL A 25 -6.59 4.28 21.39
CA VAL A 25 -7.77 4.50 20.53
C VAL A 25 -7.28 4.73 19.09
N ASP A 26 -7.02 3.64 18.38
CA ASP A 26 -6.51 3.66 17.03
C ASP A 26 -7.49 4.42 16.17
N THR A 27 -7.12 5.62 15.79
CA THR A 27 -7.91 6.44 14.87
C THR A 27 -7.87 5.79 13.49
N VAL A 28 -8.75 6.19 12.58
CA VAL A 28 -8.61 5.80 11.17
C VAL A 28 -7.25 6.26 10.61
N ALA A 29 -6.71 7.37 11.11
CA ALA A 29 -5.40 7.90 10.73
C ALA A 29 -4.25 6.98 11.17
N ASP A 30 -4.26 6.50 12.42
CA ASP A 30 -3.21 5.63 12.94
C ASP A 30 -3.17 4.30 12.19
N CYS A 31 -4.33 3.69 11.93
CA CYS A 31 -4.39 2.48 11.11
C CYS A 31 -3.85 2.71 9.69
N SER A 32 -4.15 3.86 9.10
CA SER A 32 -3.60 4.25 7.79
C SER A 32 -2.08 4.42 7.83
N LYS A 33 -1.55 5.03 8.89
CA LYS A 33 -0.11 5.18 9.10
C LYS A 33 0.58 3.81 9.21
N THR A 34 0.04 2.89 10.02
CA THR A 34 0.59 1.55 10.18
C THR A 34 0.59 0.76 8.87
N CYS A 35 -0.53 0.78 8.12
CA CYS A 35 -0.59 0.10 6.82
C CYS A 35 0.42 0.67 5.83
N ARG A 36 0.59 2.00 5.80
CA ARG A 36 1.61 2.67 4.98
C ARG A 36 3.03 2.25 5.33
N GLU A 37 3.38 2.18 6.61
CA GLU A 37 4.70 1.75 7.07
C GLU A 37 5.02 0.30 6.70
N GLN A 38 3.99 -0.51 6.44
CA GLN A 38 4.09 -1.89 5.99
C GLN A 38 3.93 -2.05 4.46
N ASN A 39 3.93 -0.94 3.71
CA ASN A 39 3.77 -0.89 2.26
C ASN A 39 2.40 -1.31 1.71
N TYR A 40 1.34 -1.21 2.51
CA TYR A 40 -0.04 -1.42 2.05
C TYR A 40 -0.71 -0.12 1.62
N LEU A 41 -1.57 -0.23 0.61
CA LEU A 41 -2.21 0.92 -0.06
C LEU A 41 -3.65 1.15 0.42
N ILE A 42 -4.18 0.19 1.18
CA ILE A 42 -5.53 0.23 1.73
C ILE A 42 -5.44 -0.09 3.22
N SER A 43 -6.08 0.73 4.04
CA SER A 43 -6.25 0.49 5.48
C SER A 43 -7.72 0.25 5.81
N GLY A 44 -7.97 -0.52 6.86
CA GLY A 44 -9.29 -0.96 7.27
C GLY A 44 -9.37 -1.02 8.79
N ARG A 45 -10.09 -0.08 9.40
CA ARG A 45 -10.31 -0.03 10.84
C ARG A 45 -11.62 -0.71 11.20
N SER A 46 -11.58 -1.78 12.00
CA SER A 46 -12.78 -2.47 12.51
C SER A 46 -13.10 -2.10 13.96
N ASP A 47 -14.24 -2.62 14.42
CA ASP A 47 -14.65 -2.61 15.83
C ASP A 47 -13.51 -3.00 16.80
N HIS A 48 -13.47 -2.35 17.97
CA HIS A 48 -12.45 -2.56 18.99
C HIS A 48 -11.01 -2.17 18.59
N GLY A 49 -10.86 -1.26 17.62
CA GLY A 49 -9.54 -0.73 17.24
C GLY A 49 -8.67 -1.73 16.48
N LYS A 50 -9.25 -2.71 15.78
CA LYS A 50 -8.42 -3.62 14.97
C LYS A 50 -8.08 -2.95 13.65
N CYS A 51 -6.80 -2.98 13.29
CA CYS A 51 -6.33 -2.49 12.00
C CYS A 51 -6.06 -3.65 11.05
N PHE A 52 -6.53 -3.49 9.81
CA PHE A 52 -6.31 -4.40 8.71
C PHE A 52 -5.78 -3.63 7.49
N CYS A 53 -4.97 -4.29 6.67
CA CYS A 53 -4.42 -3.71 5.46
C CYS A 53 -4.74 -4.57 4.23
N ALA A 54 -4.67 -3.97 3.05
CA ALA A 54 -4.75 -4.65 1.77
C ALA A 54 -3.89 -3.92 0.71
N GLU A 55 -3.51 -4.67 -0.32
CA GLU A 55 -2.83 -4.14 -1.52
C GLU A 55 -3.87 -3.57 -2.51
N GLU A 56 -3.43 -2.69 -3.42
CA GLU A 56 -4.31 -1.86 -4.29
C GLU A 56 -5.14 -2.65 -5.31
N LEU A 57 -4.85 -3.91 -5.53
CA LEU A 57 -5.62 -4.75 -6.44
C LEU A 57 -6.20 -5.87 -5.60
N GLY A 58 -7.51 -6.07 -5.67
CA GLY A 58 -8.15 -7.16 -4.95
C GLY A 58 -7.36 -8.44 -5.12
N TYR A 59 -7.15 -9.16 -4.02
CA TYR A 59 -6.40 -10.41 -4.03
C TYR A 59 -7.05 -11.36 -5.03
N GLU A 60 -6.42 -11.58 -6.18
CA GLU A 60 -6.79 -12.64 -7.11
C GLU A 60 -6.35 -13.96 -6.47
N ASP A 61 -7.30 -14.70 -5.92
CA ASP A 61 -7.03 -16.06 -5.48
C ASP A 61 -6.63 -16.90 -6.69
N SER A 62 -5.34 -17.23 -6.82
CA SER A 62 -4.81 -18.03 -7.95
C SER A 62 -5.41 -19.44 -8.03
N VAL A 63 -6.14 -19.89 -6.99
CA VAL A 63 -6.84 -21.17 -6.95
C VAL A 63 -8.30 -21.06 -7.43
N SER A 64 -8.98 -19.92 -7.21
CA SER A 64 -10.39 -19.74 -7.56
C SER A 64 -10.68 -18.69 -8.65
N GLY A 65 -9.68 -17.90 -9.06
CA GLY A 65 -9.84 -16.80 -10.02
C GLY A 65 -10.77 -15.69 -9.53
N ASN A 66 -10.92 -15.56 -8.20
CA ASN A 66 -11.85 -14.65 -7.58
C ASN A 66 -11.10 -13.46 -6.98
N SER A 67 -11.39 -12.25 -7.46
CA SER A 67 -10.79 -11.01 -6.94
C SER A 67 -11.45 -10.61 -5.62
N ILE A 68 -10.72 -10.73 -4.50
CA ILE A 68 -11.18 -10.24 -3.20
C ILE A 68 -10.84 -8.76 -3.10
N LEU A 69 -11.81 -7.93 -3.47
CA LEU A 69 -11.72 -6.48 -3.31
C LEU A 69 -12.12 -6.05 -1.89
N TYR A 70 -11.57 -4.94 -1.41
CA TYR A 70 -11.95 -4.35 -0.13
C TYR A 70 -13.46 -4.04 -0.05
N ASN A 71 -14.12 -3.85 -1.19
CA ASN A 71 -15.54 -3.56 -1.34
C ASN A 71 -16.40 -4.80 -1.69
N GLN A 72 -15.87 -6.03 -1.59
CA GLN A 72 -16.56 -7.26 -2.03
C GLN A 72 -17.94 -7.48 -1.38
N TYR A 73 -18.18 -6.89 -0.20
CA TYR A 73 -19.45 -6.99 0.54
C TYR A 73 -20.34 -5.75 0.42
N GLY A 74 -19.98 -4.80 -0.46
CA GLY A 74 -20.69 -3.54 -0.66
C GLY A 74 -20.34 -2.46 0.37
N ILE A 75 -20.75 -1.22 0.07
CA ILE A 75 -20.58 -0.07 0.96
C ILE A 75 -21.77 -0.01 1.93
N ASN A 76 -21.49 0.03 3.23
CA ASN A 76 -22.51 0.25 4.25
C ASN A 76 -22.46 1.71 4.73
N THR A 77 -23.58 2.42 4.68
CA THR A 77 -23.69 3.82 5.09
C THR A 77 -23.96 4.00 6.59
N ALA A 78 -24.13 2.91 7.35
CA ALA A 78 -24.32 2.94 8.80
C ALA A 78 -23.00 3.15 9.58
N CYS A 79 -21.84 3.13 8.90
CA CYS A 79 -20.55 3.39 9.51
C CYS A 79 -20.34 4.91 9.69
N ASP A 80 -20.06 5.38 10.90
CA ASP A 80 -19.54 6.74 11.09
C ASP A 80 -18.02 6.75 10.85
N CYS A 81 -17.63 6.79 9.58
CA CYS A 81 -16.23 6.93 9.17
C CYS A 81 -15.80 8.39 9.00
N THR A 82 -16.67 9.34 9.35
CA THR A 82 -16.41 10.78 9.17
C THR A 82 -15.64 11.37 10.34
N ASN A 83 -15.74 10.75 11.51
CA ASN A 83 -14.93 11.07 12.65
C ASN A 83 -13.72 10.13 12.71
N ILE A 84 -12.57 10.63 12.26
CA ILE A 84 -11.31 9.88 12.24
C ILE A 84 -10.90 9.39 13.64
N ASP A 85 -11.39 10.03 14.70
CA ASP A 85 -11.04 9.76 16.09
C ASP A 85 -12.03 8.84 16.83
N THR A 86 -13.16 8.44 16.22
CA THR A 86 -14.15 7.60 16.92
C THR A 86 -13.72 6.14 16.99
N ALA A 87 -13.83 5.57 18.19
CA ALA A 87 -13.52 4.17 18.44
C ALA A 87 -14.54 3.18 17.83
N ASP A 88 -15.75 3.65 17.50
CA ASP A 88 -16.89 2.83 17.14
C ASP A 88 -17.23 2.94 15.65
N VAL A 89 -16.83 1.93 14.87
CA VAL A 89 -17.24 1.78 13.47
C VAL A 89 -18.51 0.94 13.32
N GLY A 90 -19.12 0.48 14.42
CA GLY A 90 -20.23 -0.46 14.44
C GLY A 90 -19.79 -1.92 14.35
N HIS A 91 -20.60 -2.83 14.91
CA HIS A 91 -20.27 -4.26 14.97
C HIS A 91 -20.29 -4.92 13.58
N GLY A 92 -19.17 -5.54 13.20
CA GLY A 92 -19.03 -6.23 11.90
C GLY A 92 -18.80 -5.29 10.71
N LEU A 93 -18.43 -4.03 10.96
CA LEU A 93 -18.15 -3.00 9.96
C LEU A 93 -16.66 -2.63 9.97
N VAL A 94 -16.19 -2.08 8.84
CA VAL A 94 -14.80 -1.62 8.66
C VAL A 94 -14.81 -0.29 7.90
N CYS A 95 -14.16 0.73 8.45
CA CYS A 95 -13.87 1.95 7.71
C CYS A 95 -12.63 1.74 6.85
N VAL A 96 -12.82 1.75 5.54
CA VAL A 96 -11.75 1.52 4.56
C VAL A 96 -11.24 2.86 4.02
N SER A 97 -9.93 3.08 4.08
CA SER A 97 -9.28 4.25 3.50
C SER A 97 -8.26 3.84 2.45
N VAL A 98 -8.26 4.54 1.32
CA VAL A 98 -7.18 4.46 0.33
C VAL A 98 -6.06 5.39 0.80
N ILE A 99 -4.86 4.85 0.90
CA ILE A 99 -3.65 5.62 1.23
C ILE A 99 -3.12 6.21 -0.07
N THR A 100 -3.06 7.53 -0.16
CA THR A 100 -2.51 8.23 -1.33
C THR A 100 -1.13 8.80 -1.01
N VAL A 101 -0.19 8.57 -1.92
CA VAL A 101 1.13 9.21 -1.93
C VAL A 101 1.14 10.13 -3.14
N GLN A 102 1.39 11.42 -2.92
CA GLN A 102 1.57 12.35 -4.02
C GLN A 102 2.98 12.18 -4.56
N VAL A 103 3.09 11.77 -5.82
CA VAL A 103 4.36 11.65 -6.52
C VAL A 103 4.42 12.70 -7.61
N GLU A 104 5.53 13.43 -7.65
CA GLU A 104 5.85 14.36 -8.73
C GLU A 104 6.98 13.75 -9.57
N PHE A 105 6.77 13.67 -10.88
CA PHE A 105 7.82 13.25 -11.80
C PHE A 105 8.82 14.40 -11.97
N VAL A 106 10.04 14.19 -11.48
CA VAL A 106 11.11 15.22 -11.48
C VAL A 106 12.03 15.14 -12.69
N GLY A 107 12.03 14.03 -13.44
CA GLY A 107 12.84 13.86 -14.64
C GLY A 107 13.40 12.45 -14.82
N CYS A 108 13.99 12.22 -15.98
CA CYS A 108 14.80 11.05 -16.31
C CYS A 108 16.28 11.42 -16.16
N PHE A 109 17.01 10.67 -15.34
CA PHE A 109 18.41 10.98 -15.01
C PHE A 109 19.31 9.80 -15.34
N ASN A 110 20.55 10.11 -15.75
CA ASN A 110 21.56 9.07 -15.94
C ASN A 110 21.90 8.41 -14.59
N ASP A 111 22.21 7.12 -14.64
CA ASP A 111 22.60 6.33 -13.48
C ASP A 111 23.93 5.63 -13.80
N ASP A 112 24.91 5.78 -12.93
CA ASP A 112 26.26 5.22 -13.08
C ASP A 112 26.77 4.77 -11.69
N VAL A 113 28.02 4.30 -11.58
CA VAL A 113 28.61 3.87 -10.31
C VAL A 113 29.46 5.00 -9.71
N PRO A 114 29.18 5.46 -8.47
CA PRO A 114 28.10 5.04 -7.56
C PRO A 114 26.70 5.51 -7.97
N ARG A 115 25.69 4.67 -7.76
CA ARG A 115 24.29 4.91 -8.18
C ARG A 115 23.76 6.30 -7.77
N SER A 116 22.99 6.92 -8.67
CA SER A 116 22.28 8.19 -8.45
C SER A 116 21.37 8.12 -7.22
N LEU A 117 20.68 7.00 -7.07
CA LEU A 117 19.93 6.62 -5.87
C LEU A 117 20.59 5.38 -5.25
N PRO A 118 21.20 5.49 -4.06
CA PRO A 118 22.09 4.43 -3.56
C PRO A 118 21.37 3.29 -2.84
N ILE A 119 20.09 3.41 -2.52
CA ILE A 119 19.38 2.47 -1.65
C ILE A 119 18.40 1.62 -2.44
N GLU A 120 18.78 0.39 -2.76
CA GLU A 120 17.84 -0.59 -3.33
C GLU A 120 16.86 -1.06 -2.25
N VAL A 121 15.55 -1.04 -2.56
CA VAL A 121 14.51 -1.53 -1.64
C VAL A 121 13.72 -2.72 -2.21
N GLY A 122 14.03 -3.15 -3.44
CA GLY A 122 13.56 -4.40 -4.03
C GLY A 122 13.37 -4.30 -5.55
N SER A 123 12.95 -5.41 -6.16
CA SER A 123 12.64 -5.53 -7.58
C SER A 123 11.25 -6.11 -7.81
N GLY A 124 10.69 -5.91 -9.01
CA GLY A 124 9.31 -6.32 -9.32
C GLY A 124 8.22 -5.48 -8.64
N ILE A 125 8.59 -4.38 -7.97
CA ILE A 125 7.66 -3.53 -7.22
C ILE A 125 6.94 -2.58 -8.20
N SER A 126 5.66 -2.30 -7.96
CA SER A 126 4.91 -1.30 -8.74
C SER A 126 5.45 0.12 -8.51
N TYR A 127 5.09 1.06 -9.39
CA TYR A 127 5.41 2.47 -9.23
C TYR A 127 5.07 3.00 -7.84
N PHE A 128 3.80 2.85 -7.48
CA PHE A 128 3.28 3.35 -6.22
C PHE A 128 3.85 2.58 -5.02
N GLY A 129 4.09 1.27 -5.17
CA GLY A 129 4.78 0.47 -4.17
C GLY A 129 6.21 0.96 -3.93
N CYS A 130 6.92 1.37 -4.98
CA CYS A 130 8.26 1.93 -4.87
C CYS A 130 8.24 3.29 -4.16
N ALA A 131 7.34 4.18 -4.58
CA ALA A 131 7.11 5.47 -3.93
C ALA A 131 6.82 5.30 -2.42
N LEU A 132 5.91 4.37 -2.08
CA LEU A 132 5.54 4.09 -0.70
C LEU A 132 6.73 3.51 0.10
N ALA A 133 7.45 2.56 -0.48
CA ALA A 133 8.60 1.91 0.13
C ALA A 133 9.75 2.89 0.45
N CYS A 134 9.98 3.87 -0.43
CA CYS A 134 10.95 4.93 -0.19
C CYS A 134 10.43 5.94 0.84
N TYR A 135 9.18 6.37 0.71
CA TYR A 135 8.55 7.29 1.67
C TYR A 135 8.51 6.74 3.10
N ALA A 136 8.14 5.47 3.27
CA ALA A 136 8.07 4.79 4.58
C ALA A 136 9.44 4.70 5.26
N ARG A 137 10.52 4.74 4.49
CA ARG A 137 11.92 4.77 4.96
C ARG A 137 12.50 6.18 5.04
N HIS A 138 11.67 7.22 4.91
CA HIS A 138 12.04 8.63 4.96
C HIS A 138 12.98 9.10 3.83
N TYR A 139 12.90 8.46 2.65
CA TYR A 139 13.56 8.95 1.45
C TYR A 139 12.65 9.94 0.70
N GLU A 140 13.27 10.98 0.14
CA GLU A 140 12.58 12.05 -0.61
C GLU A 140 12.37 11.66 -2.07
N PHE A 141 13.32 10.89 -2.62
CA PHE A 141 13.34 10.48 -4.01
C PHE A 141 13.24 8.96 -4.11
N PHE A 142 12.55 8.52 -5.15
CA PHE A 142 12.67 7.16 -5.65
C PHE A 142 12.90 7.19 -7.15
N GLY A 143 13.45 6.10 -7.66
CA GLY A 143 13.64 5.88 -9.08
C GLY A 143 13.47 4.41 -9.38
N ARG A 144 12.91 4.12 -10.55
CA ARG A 144 12.82 2.77 -11.07
C ARG A 144 13.81 2.60 -12.21
N GLN A 145 14.46 1.45 -12.23
CA GLN A 145 15.27 1.04 -13.37
C GLN A 145 15.05 -0.46 -13.63
N TYR A 146 15.55 -0.93 -14.78
CA TYR A 146 15.78 -2.34 -15.13
C TYR A 146 14.93 -3.39 -14.38
N ASP A 147 13.96 -4.01 -15.06
CA ASP A 147 13.09 -5.05 -14.47
C ASP A 147 12.40 -4.63 -13.15
N LYS A 148 12.02 -3.34 -13.06
CA LYS A 148 11.27 -2.77 -11.93
C LYS A 148 12.04 -2.81 -10.60
N GLU A 149 13.36 -2.66 -10.66
CA GLU A 149 14.14 -2.32 -9.47
C GLU A 149 13.65 -0.99 -8.89
N CYS A 150 13.63 -0.89 -7.57
CA CYS A 150 13.21 0.27 -6.82
C CYS A 150 14.38 0.79 -5.99
N TRP A 151 14.78 2.02 -6.27
CA TRP A 151 15.89 2.70 -5.63
C TRP A 151 15.41 3.95 -4.92
N CYS A 152 15.96 4.23 -3.74
CA CYS A 152 15.63 5.38 -2.92
C CYS A 152 16.85 6.25 -2.64
N GLY A 153 16.61 7.53 -2.36
CA GLY A 153 17.66 8.47 -1.98
C GLY A 153 17.11 9.76 -1.38
N THR A 154 18.02 10.62 -0.94
CA THR A 154 17.71 11.94 -0.39
C THR A 154 18.58 12.99 -1.07
N GLY A 155 18.10 14.24 -1.09
CA GLY A 155 18.83 15.34 -1.71
C GLY A 155 19.05 15.18 -3.22
N ALA A 156 19.99 15.94 -3.76
CA ALA A 156 20.19 16.09 -5.20
C ALA A 156 21.01 14.97 -5.87
N THR A 157 21.25 13.83 -5.20
CA THR A 157 22.10 12.76 -5.77
C THR A 157 21.51 12.13 -7.02
N HIS A 158 20.17 12.17 -7.14
CA HIS A 158 19.45 11.72 -8.33
C HIS A 158 19.91 12.42 -9.62
N ALA A 159 20.49 13.62 -9.52
CA ALA A 159 20.94 14.43 -10.65
C ALA A 159 22.48 14.42 -10.84
N ASN A 160 23.22 13.58 -10.12
CA ASN A 160 24.69 13.59 -10.15
C ASN A 160 25.31 13.34 -11.53
N TYR A 161 24.60 12.59 -12.39
CA TYR A 161 25.02 12.29 -13.76
C TYR A 161 24.22 13.05 -14.83
N GLY A 162 23.45 14.06 -14.41
CA GLY A 162 22.62 14.88 -15.29
C GLY A 162 21.37 14.17 -15.81
N GLU A 163 20.53 14.93 -16.51
CA GLU A 163 19.35 14.42 -17.20
C GLU A 163 19.76 13.48 -18.34
N ALA A 164 19.04 12.38 -18.52
CA ALA A 164 19.20 11.51 -19.68
C ALA A 164 18.43 12.09 -20.88
N ASN A 165 18.66 11.56 -22.08
CA ASN A 165 17.87 12.01 -23.24
C ASN A 165 16.43 11.49 -23.11
N GLU A 166 15.47 12.24 -23.66
CA GLU A 166 14.03 11.96 -23.58
C GLU A 166 13.63 10.58 -24.12
N GLY A 167 14.46 9.96 -24.97
CA GLY A 167 14.25 8.60 -25.49
C GLY A 167 14.97 7.48 -24.74
N ASP A 168 15.85 7.81 -23.78
CA ASP A 168 16.64 6.82 -23.03
C ASP A 168 15.84 6.24 -21.86
N CYS A 169 14.91 7.00 -21.29
CA CYS A 169 13.91 6.47 -20.38
C CYS A 169 12.57 6.28 -21.09
N ASN A 170 12.03 5.07 -21.06
CA ASN A 170 10.62 4.87 -21.40
C ASN A 170 9.74 5.18 -20.18
N CYS A 171 9.48 6.47 -19.95
CA CYS A 171 8.70 6.97 -18.82
C CYS A 171 7.17 6.90 -19.03
N ASP A 172 6.66 5.95 -19.82
CA ASP A 172 5.23 5.71 -19.89
C ASP A 172 4.75 5.14 -18.54
N GLY A 173 3.67 5.70 -18.00
CA GLY A 173 3.21 5.60 -16.59
C GLY A 173 3.01 4.22 -15.94
N ASN A 174 3.34 3.13 -16.64
CA ASN A 174 3.37 1.76 -16.11
C ASN A 174 4.80 1.24 -15.83
N ASP A 175 5.82 1.81 -16.49
CA ASP A 175 7.23 1.40 -16.39
C ASP A 175 8.12 2.41 -15.63
N ILE A 176 7.64 3.64 -15.40
CA ILE A 176 8.14 4.53 -14.33
C ILE A 176 7.54 4.25 -13.00
#